data_AF-A0A9D7J1E5-F1
#
_entry.id   AF-A0A9D7J1E5-F1
#
_cell.length_a   1.000
_cell.length_b   1.000
_cell.length_c   1.000
_cell.angle_alpha   90.00
_cell.angle_beta   90.00
_cell.angle_gamma   90.00
#
_symmetry.space_group_name_H-M   'P 1'
#
loop_
_entity.id
_entity.type
_entity.pdbx_description
1 polymer ?
#
loop_
_entity_poly.entity_id
_entity_poly.type
_entity_poly.pdbx_seq_one_letter_code
_entity_poly.pdbx_strand_id
1 'polypeptide(L)'
;MVEIPTLAVLADPTRARIVQLIRDAEGERAMVSRLAEQLGLRQPTVSHHMAALRAEGLVVREPEGRRVWYSINPDKADHVTALLGAPAIGGEEPDWERVIDDLAARYKGSFNRETIARYLTDSRDLLTARGDAPLLASRAAAFTASRLDDVRRTEVQSGWPPSVLFVCVQNAGRSQLAAGILRQLAGDTVIVRSAGSAPAAEVRSAIVTALDEIGVSIGGEFPKPLTDEAVKAADVVVTMGCGDACPVYPGRRYLDWDLADPVGKPLSVIRKIRDDIDLRVRALLSELTGDPLS
;
A
#
# COMPACT_ATOMS: atom_id res chain seq x y z
N MET A 1 -20.67 -6.01 -26.33
CA MET A 1 -21.70 -5.04 -25.92
C MET A 1 -21.63 -5.00 -24.40
N VAL A 2 -21.24 -3.86 -23.84
CA VAL A 2 -20.77 -3.73 -22.46
C VAL A 2 -21.94 -3.95 -21.49
N GLU A 3 -21.86 -4.96 -20.61
CA GLU A 3 -22.76 -5.09 -19.45
C GLU A 3 -22.44 -3.96 -18.45
N ILE A 4 -22.93 -2.76 -18.72
CA ILE A 4 -22.89 -1.57 -17.84
C ILE A 4 -23.91 -1.59 -16.67
N PRO A 5 -25.01 -2.39 -16.63
CA PRO A 5 -26.04 -2.23 -15.58
C PRO A 5 -25.55 -2.53 -14.15
N THR A 6 -24.69 -3.54 -13.99
CA THR A 6 -24.25 -4.04 -12.69
C THR A 6 -23.40 -3.02 -11.91
N LEU A 7 -22.55 -2.27 -12.63
CA LEU A 7 -21.67 -1.25 -12.04
C LEU A 7 -22.47 -0.07 -11.50
N ALA A 8 -23.52 0.36 -12.22
CA ALA A 8 -24.37 1.47 -11.82
C ALA A 8 -25.18 1.16 -10.55
N VAL A 9 -25.61 -0.10 -10.38
CA VAL A 9 -26.32 -0.52 -9.17
C VAL A 9 -25.38 -0.65 -7.98
N LEU A 10 -24.15 -1.14 -8.14
CA LEU A 10 -23.19 -1.22 -7.03
C LEU A 10 -22.48 0.11 -6.72
N ALA A 11 -22.65 1.16 -7.52
CA ALA A 11 -22.15 2.49 -7.21
C ALA A 11 -22.80 3.14 -5.96
N ASP A 12 -23.95 2.63 -5.53
CA ASP A 12 -24.58 3.03 -4.27
C ASP A 12 -23.92 2.30 -3.08
N PRO A 13 -23.40 3.05 -2.09
CA PRO A 13 -22.63 2.47 -1.00
C PRO A 13 -23.46 1.52 -0.13
N THR A 14 -24.77 1.76 0.00
CA THR A 14 -25.66 0.89 0.78
C THR A 14 -25.91 -0.42 0.04
N ARG A 15 -26.10 -0.40 -1.28
CA ARG A 15 -26.24 -1.63 -2.09
C ARG A 15 -24.95 -2.45 -2.11
N ALA A 16 -23.80 -1.81 -2.29
CA ALA A 16 -22.50 -2.49 -2.19
C ALA A 16 -22.33 -3.18 -0.83
N ARG A 17 -22.69 -2.48 0.27
CA ARG A 17 -22.60 -3.04 1.62
C ARG A 17 -23.58 -4.19 1.85
N ILE A 18 -24.80 -4.10 1.32
CA ILE A 18 -25.78 -5.21 1.38
C ILE A 18 -25.24 -6.46 0.71
N VAL A 19 -24.70 -6.35 -0.51
CA VAL A 19 -24.15 -7.49 -1.25
C VAL A 19 -22.94 -8.07 -0.53
N GLN A 20 -22.07 -7.23 0.03
CA GLN A 20 -20.95 -7.68 0.87
C GLN A 20 -21.45 -8.45 2.11
N LEU A 21 -22.45 -7.95 2.83
CA LEU A 21 -23.00 -8.62 4.00
C LEU A 21 -23.67 -9.96 3.68
N ILE A 22 -24.30 -10.10 2.50
CA ILE A 22 -24.85 -11.39 2.05
C ILE A 22 -23.72 -12.38 1.77
N ARG A 23 -22.68 -11.93 1.04
CA ARG A 23 -21.50 -12.75 0.71
C ARG A 23 -20.77 -13.25 1.94
N ASP A 24 -20.57 -12.36 2.92
CA ASP A 24 -19.78 -12.63 4.11
C ASP A 24 -20.61 -13.31 5.22
N ALA A 25 -21.92 -13.53 5.00
CA ALA A 25 -22.78 -14.24 5.93
C ALA A 25 -22.56 -15.76 5.89
N GLU A 26 -22.77 -16.43 7.02
CA GLU A 26 -22.76 -17.89 7.10
C GLU A 26 -23.76 -18.50 6.12
N GLY A 27 -23.28 -19.36 5.22
CA GLY A 27 -24.07 -19.95 4.15
C GLY A 27 -24.38 -19.01 2.97
N GLU A 28 -23.67 -17.88 2.86
CA GLU A 28 -23.75 -16.91 1.75
C GLU A 28 -25.16 -16.36 1.49
N ARG A 29 -25.97 -16.27 2.55
CA ARG A 29 -27.36 -15.84 2.49
C ARG A 29 -27.77 -15.02 3.71
N ALA A 30 -28.63 -14.02 3.51
CA ALA A 30 -29.13 -13.18 4.58
C ALA A 30 -30.63 -12.88 4.45
N MET A 31 -31.27 -12.61 5.60
CA MET A 31 -32.63 -12.07 5.66
C MET A 31 -32.60 -10.54 5.68
N VAL A 32 -33.61 -9.90 5.10
CA VAL A 32 -33.73 -8.43 5.09
C VAL A 32 -33.75 -7.84 6.50
N SER A 33 -34.37 -8.52 7.45
CA SER A 33 -34.40 -8.08 8.86
C SER A 33 -32.99 -8.04 9.47
N ARG A 34 -32.15 -9.04 9.20
CA ARG A 34 -30.77 -9.11 9.67
C ARG A 34 -29.89 -8.04 9.01
N LEU A 35 -30.07 -7.83 7.71
CA LEU A 35 -29.37 -6.78 6.97
C LEU A 35 -29.74 -5.38 7.49
N ALA A 36 -31.02 -5.13 7.79
CA ALA A 36 -31.49 -3.89 8.36
C ALA A 36 -30.87 -3.59 9.73
N GLU A 37 -30.79 -4.61 10.59
CA GLU A 37 -30.12 -4.53 11.89
C GLU A 37 -28.63 -4.19 11.74
N GLN A 38 -27.89 -4.95 10.92
CA GLN A 38 -26.44 -4.76 10.73
C GLN A 38 -26.08 -3.42 10.08
N LEU A 39 -26.94 -2.90 9.21
CA LEU A 39 -26.72 -1.61 8.55
C LEU A 39 -27.22 -0.42 9.39
N GLY A 40 -27.94 -0.66 10.49
CA GLY A 40 -28.61 0.39 11.25
C GLY A 40 -29.69 1.12 10.45
N LEU A 41 -30.31 0.45 9.47
CA LEU A 41 -31.31 1.02 8.56
C LEU A 41 -32.69 0.46 8.84
N ARG A 42 -33.73 1.20 8.43
CA ARG A 42 -35.11 0.70 8.51
C ARG A 42 -35.34 -0.39 7.44
N GLN A 43 -36.12 -1.41 7.79
CA GLN A 43 -36.42 -2.53 6.88
C GLN A 43 -37.02 -2.11 5.52
N PRO A 44 -37.89 -1.09 5.40
CA PRO A 44 -38.36 -0.62 4.10
C PRO A 44 -37.23 -0.09 3.20
N THR A 45 -36.22 0.57 3.78
CA THR A 45 -35.06 1.08 3.04
C THR A 45 -34.24 -0.07 2.47
N VAL A 46 -33.92 -1.09 3.28
CA VAL A 46 -33.20 -2.27 2.80
C VAL A 46 -34.02 -3.03 1.76
N SER A 47 -35.34 -3.13 1.93
CA SER A 47 -36.23 -3.77 0.95
C SER A 47 -36.20 -3.05 -0.41
N HIS A 48 -36.13 -1.72 -0.42
CA HIS A 48 -35.98 -0.93 -1.64
C HIS A 48 -34.65 -1.23 -2.36
N HIS A 49 -33.54 -1.26 -1.62
CA HIS A 49 -32.22 -1.63 -2.17
C HIS A 49 -32.19 -3.07 -2.69
N MET A 50 -32.81 -4.02 -1.98
CA MET A 50 -32.92 -5.42 -2.43
C MET A 50 -33.77 -5.56 -3.69
N ALA A 51 -34.82 -4.74 -3.86
CA ALA A 51 -35.61 -4.74 -5.08
C ALA A 51 -34.78 -4.27 -6.29
N ALA A 52 -33.96 -3.23 -6.12
CA ALA A 52 -33.04 -2.76 -7.16
C ALA A 52 -31.97 -3.80 -7.50
N LEU A 53 -31.36 -4.43 -6.48
CA LEU A 53 -30.38 -5.51 -6.68
C LEU A 53 -31.01 -6.72 -7.41
N ARG A 54 -32.26 -7.06 -7.10
CA ARG A 54 -32.98 -8.16 -7.77
C ARG A 54 -33.37 -7.80 -9.21
N ALA A 55 -33.72 -6.54 -9.48
CA ALA A 55 -34.07 -6.09 -10.82
C ALA A 55 -32.89 -6.27 -11.81
N GLU A 56 -31.66 -6.08 -11.33
CA GLU A 56 -30.44 -6.35 -12.09
C GLU A 56 -29.97 -7.82 -12.01
N GLY A 57 -30.73 -8.68 -11.33
CA GLY A 57 -30.38 -10.09 -11.18
C GLY A 57 -29.14 -10.35 -10.32
N LEU A 58 -28.70 -9.41 -9.48
CA LEU A 58 -27.54 -9.57 -8.60
C LEU A 58 -27.81 -10.48 -7.40
N VAL A 59 -29.06 -10.48 -6.93
CA VAL A 59 -29.49 -11.31 -5.79
C VAL A 59 -30.70 -12.14 -6.18
N VAL A 60 -30.73 -13.38 -5.70
CA VAL A 60 -31.87 -14.29 -5.83
C VAL A 60 -32.62 -14.38 -4.51
N ARG A 61 -33.91 -14.69 -4.60
CA ARG A 61 -34.82 -14.77 -3.46
C ARG A 61 -35.24 -16.22 -3.27
N GLU A 62 -34.99 -16.77 -2.08
CA GLU A 62 -35.26 -18.16 -1.73
C GLU A 62 -36.21 -18.23 -0.52
N PRO A 63 -37.51 -18.53 -0.74
CA PRO A 63 -38.45 -18.75 0.36
C PRO A 63 -38.15 -20.09 1.06
N GLU A 64 -37.96 -20.06 2.38
CA GLU A 64 -37.76 -21.25 3.20
C GLU A 64 -38.71 -21.21 4.40
N GLY A 65 -39.82 -21.94 4.29
CA GLY A 65 -40.91 -21.92 5.26
C GLY A 65 -41.51 -20.51 5.42
N ARG A 66 -41.46 -19.95 6.64
CA ARG A 66 -41.94 -18.59 6.95
C ARG A 66 -40.88 -17.50 6.74
N ARG A 67 -39.66 -17.89 6.35
CA ARG A 67 -38.53 -16.96 6.17
C ARG A 67 -38.23 -16.79 4.69
N VAL A 68 -37.64 -15.65 4.35
CA VAL A 68 -37.19 -15.32 3.00
C VAL A 68 -35.72 -15.00 3.06
N TRP A 69 -34.91 -15.83 2.42
CA TRP A 69 -33.49 -15.63 2.29
C TRP A 69 -33.15 -14.99 0.95
N TYR A 70 -32.05 -14.25 0.95
CA TYR A 70 -31.44 -13.72 -0.26
C TYR A 70 -29.99 -14.15 -0.30
N SER A 71 -29.56 -14.61 -1.46
CA SER A 71 -28.19 -15.01 -1.80
C SER A 71 -27.76 -14.26 -3.06
N ILE A 72 -26.45 -14.20 -3.31
CA ILE A 72 -25.93 -13.66 -4.58
C ILE A 72 -26.31 -14.62 -5.70
N ASN A 73 -26.71 -14.08 -6.84
CA ASN A 73 -27.00 -14.90 -8.02
C ASN A 73 -25.70 -15.64 -8.46
N PRO A 74 -25.68 -16.99 -8.51
CA PRO A 74 -24.51 -17.75 -8.90
C PRO A 74 -23.93 -17.34 -10.26
N ASP A 75 -24.78 -17.02 -11.24
CA ASP A 75 -24.37 -16.60 -12.59
C ASP A 75 -23.65 -15.24 -12.61
N LYS A 76 -23.78 -14.46 -11.52
CA LYS A 76 -23.14 -13.14 -11.35
C LYS A 76 -22.11 -13.15 -10.21
N ALA A 77 -21.87 -14.29 -9.55
CA ALA A 77 -20.99 -14.38 -8.37
C ALA A 77 -19.54 -13.96 -8.68
N ASP A 78 -18.99 -14.43 -9.81
CA ASP A 78 -17.64 -14.06 -10.25
C ASP A 78 -17.52 -12.54 -10.51
N HIS A 79 -18.55 -11.96 -11.12
CA HIS A 79 -18.59 -10.54 -11.43
C HIS A 79 -18.75 -9.67 -10.17
N VAL A 80 -19.59 -10.11 -9.23
CA VAL A 80 -19.71 -9.48 -7.91
C VAL A 80 -18.39 -9.55 -7.14
N THR A 81 -17.69 -10.69 -7.22
CA THR A 81 -16.37 -10.87 -6.61
C THR A 81 -15.31 -9.98 -7.26
N ALA A 82 -15.32 -9.83 -8.58
CA ALA A 82 -14.43 -8.91 -9.28
C ALA A 82 -14.68 -7.44 -8.89
N LEU A 83 -15.93 -7.05 -8.61
CA LEU A 83 -16.31 -5.68 -8.26
C LEU A 83 -16.12 -5.33 -6.78
N LEU A 84 -16.41 -6.27 -5.88
CA LEU A 84 -16.29 -6.08 -4.43
C LEU A 84 -14.94 -6.58 -3.87
N GLY A 85 -14.07 -7.11 -4.72
CA GLY A 85 -12.87 -7.84 -4.32
C GLY A 85 -13.18 -9.26 -3.82
N ALA A 86 -12.15 -10.10 -3.70
CA ALA A 86 -12.29 -11.41 -3.05
C ALA A 86 -12.94 -11.25 -1.66
N PRO A 87 -13.81 -12.19 -1.22
CA PRO A 87 -14.28 -12.18 0.16
C PRO A 87 -13.07 -12.11 1.08
N ALA A 88 -13.20 -11.37 2.19
CA ALA A 88 -12.23 -11.46 3.26
C ALA A 88 -12.33 -12.90 3.78
N ILE A 89 -11.48 -13.80 3.27
CA ILE A 89 -11.24 -15.09 3.90
C ILE A 89 -10.96 -14.73 5.35
N GLY A 90 -11.84 -15.15 6.27
CA GLY A 90 -11.74 -14.82 7.69
C GLY A 90 -10.31 -15.08 8.11
N GLY A 91 -9.54 -14.01 8.24
CA GLY A 91 -8.10 -14.09 8.16
C GLY A 91 -7.60 -14.75 9.43
N GLU A 92 -7.17 -16.00 9.33
CA GLU A 92 -6.26 -16.53 10.32
C GLU A 92 -5.09 -15.55 10.43
N GLU A 93 -4.72 -15.20 11.66
CA GLU A 93 -3.61 -14.28 11.86
C GLU A 93 -2.37 -14.83 11.15
N PRO A 94 -1.55 -13.97 10.52
CA PRO A 94 -0.32 -14.44 9.90
C PRO A 94 0.54 -15.21 10.90
N ASP A 95 1.23 -16.25 10.43
CA ASP A 95 2.21 -16.99 11.23
C ASP A 95 3.45 -16.11 11.50
N TRP A 96 3.35 -15.30 12.55
CA TRP A 96 4.41 -14.37 12.95
C TRP A 96 5.65 -15.09 13.46
N GLU A 97 5.51 -16.26 14.09
CA GLU A 97 6.65 -17.04 14.57
C GLU A 97 7.51 -17.51 13.39
N ARG A 98 6.87 -17.95 12.29
CA ARG A 98 7.58 -18.27 11.05
C ARG A 98 8.31 -17.06 10.47
N VAL A 99 7.68 -15.89 10.42
CA VAL A 99 8.30 -14.66 9.90
C VAL A 99 9.52 -14.27 10.76
N ILE A 100 9.41 -14.39 12.08
CA ILE A 100 10.53 -14.14 13.02
C ILE A 100 11.67 -15.12 12.77
N ASP A 101 11.38 -16.41 12.59
CA ASP A 101 12.39 -17.43 12.36
C ASP A 101 13.13 -17.24 11.04
N ASP A 102 12.41 -16.90 9.96
CA ASP A 102 13.00 -16.62 8.65
C ASP A 102 13.89 -15.37 8.69
N LEU A 103 13.45 -14.30 9.36
CA LEU A 103 14.26 -13.11 9.59
C LEU A 103 15.47 -13.40 10.49
N ALA A 104 15.31 -14.17 11.56
CA ALA A 104 16.40 -14.56 12.45
C ALA A 104 17.45 -15.41 11.72
N ALA A 105 17.03 -16.27 10.79
CA ALA A 105 17.93 -17.01 9.91
C ALA A 105 18.70 -16.07 8.97
N ARG A 106 18.02 -15.10 8.35
CA ARG A 106 18.63 -14.09 7.46
C ARG A 106 19.66 -13.21 8.18
N TYR A 107 19.38 -12.80 9.41
CA TYR A 107 20.21 -11.89 10.20
C TYR A 107 21.09 -12.61 11.25
N LYS A 108 21.29 -13.92 11.08
CA LYS A 108 22.09 -14.75 11.98
C LYS A 108 23.48 -14.15 12.16
N GLY A 109 23.86 -13.91 13.42
CA GLY A 109 25.16 -13.33 13.80
C GLY A 109 25.20 -11.81 13.80
N SER A 110 24.15 -11.11 13.34
CA SER A 110 24.01 -9.66 13.51
C SER A 110 22.99 -9.31 14.58
N PHE A 111 21.84 -9.97 14.59
CA PHE A 111 20.78 -9.74 15.59
C PHE A 111 20.29 -11.04 16.20
N ASN A 112 19.90 -10.97 17.48
CA ASN A 112 19.24 -12.09 18.14
C ASN A 112 17.74 -12.12 17.80
N ARG A 113 17.11 -13.28 17.99
CA ARG A 113 15.68 -13.50 17.68
C ARG A 113 14.76 -12.51 18.41
N GLU A 114 15.07 -12.18 19.65
CA GLU A 114 14.28 -11.23 20.46
C GLU A 114 14.28 -9.83 19.85
N THR A 115 15.43 -9.36 19.36
CA THR A 115 15.54 -8.08 18.66
C THR A 115 14.74 -8.10 17.36
N ILE A 116 14.82 -9.20 16.59
CA ILE A 116 14.02 -9.38 15.38
C ILE A 116 12.52 -9.31 15.69
N ALA A 117 12.05 -10.03 16.71
CA ALA A 117 10.65 -10.06 17.11
C ALA A 117 10.15 -8.66 17.54
N ARG A 118 10.97 -7.91 18.28
CA ARG A 118 10.66 -6.52 18.65
C ARG A 118 10.54 -5.63 17.42
N TYR A 119 11.53 -5.64 16.52
CA TYR A 119 11.49 -4.83 15.30
C TYR A 119 10.32 -5.21 14.39
N LEU A 120 9.94 -6.49 14.32
CA LEU A 120 8.77 -6.94 13.57
C LEU A 120 7.48 -6.40 14.15
N THR A 121 7.33 -6.49 15.47
CA THR A 121 6.17 -5.94 16.20
C THR A 121 6.06 -4.43 15.97
N ASP A 122 7.15 -3.69 16.20
CA ASP A 122 7.18 -2.24 15.99
C ASP A 122 6.87 -1.87 14.54
N SER A 123 7.40 -2.61 13.57
CA SER A 123 7.16 -2.36 12.14
C SER A 123 5.71 -2.62 11.75
N ARG A 124 5.08 -3.65 12.32
CA ARG A 124 3.64 -3.93 12.13
C ARG A 124 2.79 -2.80 12.71
N ASP A 125 3.10 -2.38 13.92
CA ASP A 125 2.34 -1.33 14.61
C ASP A 125 2.47 0.00 13.85
N LEU A 126 3.67 0.32 13.36
CA LEU A 126 3.91 1.48 12.51
C LEU A 126 3.12 1.46 11.19
N LEU A 127 2.99 0.29 10.55
CA LEU A 127 2.24 0.15 9.29
C LEU A 127 0.73 0.17 9.51
N THR A 128 0.25 -0.25 10.67
CA THR A 128 -1.19 -0.34 11.00
C THR A 128 -1.71 0.85 11.80
N ALA A 129 -0.84 1.77 12.22
CA ALA A 129 -1.20 2.96 13.01
C ALA A 129 -2.30 3.84 12.37
N ARG A 130 -2.54 3.70 11.06
CA ARG A 130 -3.55 4.48 10.30
C ARG A 130 -4.67 3.62 9.71
N GLY A 131 -4.77 2.35 10.10
CA GLY A 131 -5.77 1.39 9.64
C GLY A 131 -5.14 0.12 9.07
N ASP A 132 -5.98 -0.72 8.47
CA ASP A 132 -5.53 -1.99 7.89
C ASP A 132 -4.58 -1.75 6.71
N ALA A 133 -3.46 -2.46 6.71
CA ALA A 133 -2.53 -2.50 5.59
C ALA A 133 -2.66 -3.85 4.89
N PRO A 134 -2.93 -3.91 3.57
CA PRO A 134 -2.98 -5.18 2.87
C PRO A 134 -1.60 -5.82 2.82
N LEU A 135 -1.57 -7.14 2.71
CA LEU A 135 -0.32 -7.93 2.68
C LEU A 135 0.58 -7.69 3.91
N LEU A 136 -0.04 -7.42 5.07
CA LEU A 136 0.64 -6.96 6.29
C LEU A 136 1.86 -7.80 6.67
N ALA A 137 1.77 -9.13 6.62
CA ALA A 137 2.88 -10.02 6.96
C ALA A 137 4.11 -9.76 6.09
N SER A 138 3.94 -9.76 4.77
CA SER A 138 5.04 -9.53 3.81
C SER A 138 5.61 -8.11 3.92
N ARG A 139 4.76 -7.10 4.12
CA ARG A 139 5.18 -5.70 4.25
C ARG A 139 5.88 -5.44 5.58
N ALA A 140 5.38 -5.99 6.68
CA ALA A 140 6.02 -5.91 7.98
C ALA A 140 7.39 -6.61 7.96
N ALA A 141 7.49 -7.79 7.35
CA ALA A 141 8.76 -8.49 7.18
C ALA A 141 9.77 -7.68 6.33
N ALA A 142 9.34 -7.14 5.19
CA ALA A 142 10.17 -6.32 4.32
C ALA A 142 10.61 -5.01 5.00
N PHE A 143 9.70 -4.34 5.72
CA PHE A 143 10.01 -3.12 6.46
C PHE A 143 10.98 -3.39 7.60
N THR A 144 10.78 -4.49 8.32
CA THR A 144 11.70 -4.95 9.38
C THR A 144 13.09 -5.20 8.83
N ALA A 145 13.20 -5.94 7.73
CA ALA A 145 14.49 -6.19 7.07
C ALA A 145 15.18 -4.87 6.66
N SER A 146 14.45 -3.94 6.04
CA SER A 146 14.99 -2.62 5.69
C SER A 146 15.52 -1.86 6.91
N ARG A 147 14.75 -1.81 8.01
CA ARG A 147 15.16 -1.12 9.25
C ARG A 147 16.38 -1.77 9.89
N LEU A 148 16.45 -3.10 9.91
CA LEU A 148 17.61 -3.83 10.44
C LEU A 148 18.87 -3.63 9.58
N ASP A 149 18.72 -3.57 8.25
CA ASP A 149 19.81 -3.23 7.34
C ASP A 149 20.31 -1.80 7.61
N ASP A 150 19.39 -0.86 7.86
CA ASP A 150 19.72 0.53 8.19
C ASP A 150 20.47 0.61 9.54
N VAL A 151 20.05 -0.17 10.57
CA VAL A 151 20.79 -0.28 11.84
C VAL A 151 22.22 -0.81 11.62
N ARG A 152 22.39 -1.91 10.89
CA ARG A 152 23.72 -2.47 10.60
C ARG A 152 24.63 -1.48 9.91
N ARG A 153 24.09 -0.70 8.97
CA ARG A 153 24.84 0.34 8.27
C ARG A 153 25.29 1.45 9.23
N THR A 154 24.45 1.83 10.20
CA THR A 154 24.86 2.84 11.20
C THR A 154 25.97 2.34 12.15
N GLU A 155 26.04 1.03 12.40
CA GLU A 155 27.08 0.41 13.23
C GLU A 155 28.40 0.18 12.47
N VAL A 156 28.34 -0.12 11.17
CA VAL A 156 29.51 -0.41 10.33
C VAL A 156 29.70 0.68 9.28
N GLN A 157 30.69 1.56 9.48
CA GLN A 157 30.89 2.79 8.69
C GLN A 157 31.47 2.60 7.29
N SER A 158 31.97 1.42 6.90
CA SER A 158 32.65 1.22 5.61
C SER A 158 32.17 -0.01 4.85
N GLY A 159 32.37 -0.01 3.53
CA GLY A 159 32.08 -1.15 2.66
C GLY A 159 30.65 -1.21 2.10
N TRP A 160 29.82 -0.19 2.36
CA TRP A 160 28.48 -0.12 1.79
C TRP A 160 28.42 0.82 0.58
N PRO A 161 27.58 0.52 -0.44
CA PRO A 161 27.28 1.48 -1.50
C PRO A 161 26.62 2.75 -0.94
N PRO A 162 26.68 3.91 -1.63
CA PRO A 162 25.97 5.11 -1.20
C PRO A 162 24.48 4.86 -0.94
N SER A 163 23.92 5.52 0.06
CA SER A 163 22.51 5.38 0.45
C SER A 163 21.73 6.68 0.27
N VAL A 164 20.60 6.60 -0.43
CA VAL A 164 19.69 7.72 -0.69
C VAL A 164 18.31 7.44 -0.10
N LEU A 165 17.81 8.35 0.73
CA LEU A 165 16.46 8.31 1.29
C LEU A 165 15.59 9.40 0.69
N PHE A 166 14.52 9.01 0.00
CA PHE A 166 13.50 9.92 -0.51
C PHE A 166 12.32 10.05 0.44
N VAL A 167 12.00 11.26 0.89
CA VAL A 167 10.94 11.53 1.86
C VAL A 167 9.88 12.46 1.26
N CYS A 168 8.61 12.07 1.33
CA CYS A 168 7.49 12.98 1.05
C CYS A 168 6.42 12.84 2.13
N VAL A 169 5.26 13.48 1.99
CA VAL A 169 4.20 13.35 3.01
C VAL A 169 3.66 11.92 3.07
N GLN A 170 3.16 11.40 1.96
CA GLN A 170 2.35 10.16 1.97
C GLN A 170 3.09 8.89 1.54
N ASN A 171 4.33 8.98 1.08
CA ASN A 171 5.08 7.88 0.46
C ASN A 171 4.28 7.07 -0.59
N ALA A 172 3.39 7.76 -1.30
CA ALA A 172 2.49 7.18 -2.30
C ALA A 172 2.57 7.89 -3.65
N GLY A 173 3.58 8.77 -3.82
CA GLY A 173 3.73 9.66 -4.97
C GLY A 173 5.19 10.02 -5.23
N ARG A 174 5.57 11.28 -5.00
CA ARG A 174 6.90 11.83 -5.35
C ARG A 174 8.08 10.96 -4.90
N SER A 175 8.13 10.54 -3.63
CA SER A 175 9.22 9.67 -3.15
C SER A 175 9.20 8.26 -3.74
N GLN A 176 8.04 7.74 -4.14
CA GLN A 176 7.96 6.46 -4.86
C GLN A 176 8.43 6.59 -6.31
N LEU A 177 8.09 7.71 -6.98
CA LEU A 177 8.62 8.01 -8.31
C LEU A 177 10.15 8.05 -8.29
N ALA A 178 10.71 8.88 -7.40
CA ALA A 178 12.16 9.06 -7.31
C ALA A 178 12.89 7.76 -6.94
N ALA A 179 12.38 7.02 -5.96
CA ALA A 179 12.99 5.76 -5.54
C ALA A 179 12.89 4.68 -6.63
N GLY A 180 11.76 4.58 -7.34
CA GLY A 180 11.59 3.66 -8.46
C GLY A 180 12.60 3.92 -9.57
N ILE A 181 12.70 5.17 -10.01
CA ILE A 181 13.62 5.58 -11.08
C ILE A 181 15.07 5.34 -10.65
N LEU A 182 15.47 5.77 -9.44
CA LEU A 182 16.85 5.59 -8.98
C LEU A 182 17.22 4.11 -8.87
N ARG A 183 16.33 3.25 -8.36
CA ARG A 183 16.57 1.81 -8.29
C ARG A 183 16.80 1.19 -9.66
N GLN A 184 15.99 1.57 -10.66
CA GLN A 184 16.16 1.05 -12.02
C GLN A 184 17.48 1.49 -12.64
N LEU A 185 17.89 2.74 -12.42
CA LEU A 185 19.12 3.29 -13.01
C LEU A 185 20.39 2.80 -12.30
N ALA A 186 20.38 2.73 -10.96
CA ALA A 186 21.57 2.44 -10.18
C ALA A 186 21.83 0.94 -9.97
N GLY A 187 20.78 0.10 -10.04
CA GLY A 187 20.88 -1.29 -9.63
C GLY A 187 21.40 -1.41 -8.19
N ASP A 188 22.41 -2.26 -7.98
CA ASP A 188 23.00 -2.49 -6.66
C ASP A 188 24.10 -1.48 -6.27
N THR A 189 24.39 -0.50 -7.12
CA THR A 189 25.44 0.51 -6.85
C THR A 189 24.99 1.60 -5.89
N VAL A 190 23.68 1.72 -5.63
CA VAL A 190 23.12 2.68 -4.66
C VAL A 190 22.02 1.98 -3.86
N ILE A 191 22.06 2.12 -2.54
CA ILE A 191 20.96 1.70 -1.67
C ILE A 191 19.88 2.77 -1.70
N VAL A 192 18.67 2.40 -2.11
CA VAL A 192 17.56 3.34 -2.24
C VAL A 192 16.47 3.05 -1.20
N ARG A 193 16.07 4.08 -0.46
CA ARG A 193 14.99 4.05 0.51
C ARG A 193 13.92 5.09 0.17
N SER A 194 12.69 4.83 0.58
CA SER A 194 11.61 5.82 0.50
C SER A 194 10.73 5.77 1.75
N ALA A 195 10.26 6.92 2.19
CA ALA A 195 9.43 7.04 3.39
C ALA A 195 8.46 8.23 3.35
N GLY A 196 7.53 8.22 4.32
CA GLY A 196 6.46 9.20 4.47
C GLY A 196 6.33 9.71 5.90
N SER A 197 6.12 11.02 6.08
CA SER A 197 5.77 11.57 7.41
C SER A 197 4.33 11.24 7.83
N ALA A 198 3.47 11.02 6.84
CA ALA A 198 2.06 10.67 6.99
C ALA A 198 1.63 9.68 5.89
N PRO A 199 2.11 8.43 5.92
CA PRO A 199 1.90 7.46 4.84
C PRO A 199 0.42 7.26 4.48
N ALA A 200 0.14 7.08 3.19
CA ALA A 200 -1.16 6.60 2.71
C ALA A 200 -1.25 5.06 2.84
N ALA A 201 -2.43 4.48 2.57
CA ALA A 201 -2.61 3.03 2.59
C ALA A 201 -1.88 2.32 1.43
N GLU A 202 -1.85 2.94 0.25
CA GLU A 202 -1.31 2.35 -0.98
C GLU A 202 -0.57 3.39 -1.83
N VAL A 203 0.31 2.90 -2.70
CA VAL A 203 0.87 3.73 -3.79
C VAL A 203 -0.26 4.10 -4.75
N ARG A 204 -0.33 5.37 -5.15
CA ARG A 204 -1.41 5.85 -6.01
C ARG A 204 -1.33 5.19 -7.39
N SER A 205 -2.45 4.71 -7.92
CA SER A 205 -2.51 4.05 -9.24
C SER A 205 -1.90 4.90 -10.36
N ALA A 206 -2.17 6.20 -10.39
CA ALA A 206 -1.58 7.10 -11.40
C ALA A 206 -0.05 7.20 -11.32
N ILE A 207 0.54 6.97 -10.15
CA ILE A 207 1.99 6.91 -9.95
C ILE A 207 2.54 5.59 -10.46
N VAL A 208 1.85 4.48 -10.17
CA VAL A 208 2.16 3.16 -10.74
C VAL A 208 2.12 3.22 -12.27
N THR A 209 1.06 3.79 -12.86
CA THR A 209 0.94 3.97 -14.31
C THR A 209 2.09 4.83 -14.88
N ALA A 210 2.43 5.93 -14.22
CA ALA A 210 3.50 6.81 -14.71
C ALA A 210 4.89 6.12 -14.71
N LEU A 211 5.16 5.24 -13.74
CA LEU A 211 6.37 4.42 -13.68
C LEU A 211 6.35 3.29 -14.72
N ASP A 212 5.23 2.60 -14.84
CA ASP A 212 5.04 1.51 -15.81
C ASP A 212 5.28 1.98 -17.26
N GLU A 213 4.81 3.18 -17.61
CA GLU A 213 5.04 3.80 -18.93
C GLU A 213 6.53 3.95 -19.32
N ILE A 214 7.43 3.98 -18.34
CA ILE A 214 8.88 4.08 -18.56
C ILE A 214 9.62 2.77 -18.20
N GLY A 215 8.88 1.69 -17.98
CA GLY A 215 9.43 0.37 -17.64
C GLY A 215 9.90 0.24 -16.19
N VAL A 216 9.55 1.19 -15.30
CA VAL A 216 9.87 1.12 -13.88
C VAL A 216 8.75 0.35 -13.16
N SER A 217 9.05 -0.83 -12.64
CA SER A 217 8.10 -1.57 -11.80
C SER A 217 8.07 -1.03 -10.37
N ILE A 218 6.86 -0.91 -9.79
CA ILE A 218 6.69 -0.62 -8.36
C ILE A 218 7.05 -1.84 -7.49
N GLY A 219 7.03 -3.05 -8.07
CA GLY A 219 7.38 -4.30 -7.38
C GLY A 219 6.65 -4.47 -6.04
N GLY A 220 7.41 -4.81 -5.00
CA GLY A 220 6.91 -4.95 -3.63
C GLY A 220 6.92 -3.65 -2.82
N GLU A 221 6.97 -2.46 -3.45
CA GLU A 221 6.96 -1.20 -2.72
C GLU A 221 5.60 -0.85 -2.14
N PHE A 222 5.64 -0.20 -0.97
CA PHE A 222 4.46 0.24 -0.24
C PHE A 222 4.77 1.55 0.50
N PRO A 223 3.74 2.36 0.81
CA PRO A 223 3.90 3.48 1.71
C PRO A 223 4.34 3.03 3.10
N LYS A 224 5.45 3.58 3.59
CA LYS A 224 6.01 3.26 4.90
C LYS A 224 6.43 4.52 5.66
N PRO A 225 6.30 4.54 7.00
CA PRO A 225 6.64 5.72 7.78
C PRO A 225 8.14 5.99 7.78
N LEU A 226 8.48 7.28 7.92
CA LEU A 226 9.84 7.70 8.18
C LEU A 226 10.30 7.18 9.54
N THR A 227 11.42 6.48 9.57
CA THR A 227 12.06 6.05 10.82
C THR A 227 13.40 6.71 11.01
N ASP A 228 13.82 6.76 12.27
CA ASP A 228 15.07 7.35 12.68
C ASP A 228 16.29 6.62 12.08
N GLU A 229 16.20 5.28 12.05
CA GLU A 229 17.26 4.43 11.53
C GLU A 229 17.50 4.71 10.04
N ALA A 230 16.42 4.91 9.27
CA ALA A 230 16.51 5.20 7.84
C ALA A 230 17.24 6.53 7.57
N VAL A 231 16.96 7.59 8.34
CA VAL A 231 17.62 8.90 8.18
C VAL A 231 19.09 8.81 8.59
N LYS A 232 19.39 8.11 9.69
CA LYS A 232 20.76 7.90 10.13
C LYS A 232 21.57 7.07 9.15
N ALA A 233 20.97 6.08 8.49
CA ALA A 233 21.63 5.22 7.53
C ALA A 233 21.86 5.87 6.15
N ALA A 234 21.10 6.91 5.81
CA ALA A 234 21.25 7.61 4.53
C ALA A 234 22.51 8.48 4.49
N ASP A 235 23.18 8.54 3.33
CA ASP A 235 24.22 9.53 3.06
C ASP A 235 23.59 10.81 2.48
N VAL A 236 22.54 10.63 1.66
CA VAL A 236 21.73 11.71 1.08
C VAL A 236 20.27 11.54 1.48
N VAL A 237 19.67 12.58 2.05
CA VAL A 237 18.24 12.65 2.37
C VAL A 237 17.61 13.69 1.45
N VAL A 238 16.63 13.27 0.66
CA VAL A 238 15.93 14.13 -0.31
C VAL A 238 14.49 14.34 0.16
N THR A 239 14.16 15.55 0.58
CA THR A 239 12.80 15.94 1.00
C THR A 239 11.99 16.48 -0.17
N MET A 240 10.70 16.16 -0.18
CA MET A 240 9.76 16.56 -1.23
C MET A 240 8.43 17.00 -0.60
N GLY A 241 8.44 18.18 0.02
CA GLY A 241 7.25 18.79 0.63
C GLY A 241 6.78 18.13 1.92
N CYS A 242 7.65 17.43 2.66
CA CYS A 242 7.36 16.94 4.02
C CYS A 242 7.66 17.96 5.13
N GLY A 243 8.25 19.12 4.79
CA GLY A 243 8.63 20.17 5.76
C GLY A 243 9.59 19.64 6.82
N ASP A 244 9.45 20.16 8.05
CA ASP A 244 10.32 19.86 9.20
C ASP A 244 10.07 18.48 9.83
N ALA A 245 9.29 17.60 9.19
CA ALA A 245 9.02 16.25 9.68
C ALA A 245 10.25 15.33 9.62
N CYS A 246 11.30 15.69 8.87
CA CYS A 246 12.52 14.91 8.80
C CYS A 246 13.53 15.40 9.85
N PRO A 247 13.97 14.55 10.80
CA PRO A 247 15.02 14.92 11.73
C PRO A 247 16.33 15.18 10.98
N VAL A 248 17.14 16.11 11.50
CA VAL A 248 18.44 16.49 10.91
C VAL A 248 19.58 15.90 11.74
N TYR A 249 20.34 15.01 11.11
CA TYR A 249 21.54 14.39 11.64
C TYR A 249 22.81 14.90 10.96
N PRO A 250 23.90 15.16 11.73
CA PRO A 250 25.16 15.61 11.16
C PRO A 250 25.82 14.53 10.29
N GLY A 251 26.62 14.95 9.31
CA GLY A 251 27.36 14.05 8.41
C GLY A 251 26.52 13.44 7.28
N ARG A 252 25.34 14.02 7.00
CA ARG A 252 24.47 13.65 5.87
C ARG A 252 24.22 14.88 5.00
N ARG A 253 24.02 14.65 3.70
CA ARG A 253 23.63 15.70 2.76
C ARG A 253 22.11 15.76 2.67
N TYR A 254 21.54 16.93 2.93
CA TYR A 254 20.09 17.15 2.78
C TYR A 254 19.83 17.94 1.51
N LEU A 255 18.89 17.46 0.69
CA LEU A 255 18.41 18.11 -0.51
C LEU A 255 16.91 18.34 -0.37
N ASP A 256 16.45 19.54 -0.69
CA ASP A 256 15.02 19.83 -0.78
C ASP A 256 14.63 20.01 -2.24
N TRP A 257 13.79 19.11 -2.75
CA TRP A 257 13.29 19.17 -4.11
C TRP A 257 11.90 19.79 -4.10
N ASP A 258 11.83 21.06 -4.50
CA ASP A 258 10.57 21.73 -4.78
C ASP A 258 9.94 21.11 -6.04
N LEU A 259 8.88 20.33 -5.80
CA LEU A 259 8.15 19.54 -6.79
C LEU A 259 6.66 19.74 -6.59
N ALA A 260 5.94 19.93 -7.69
CA ALA A 260 4.49 20.04 -7.68
C ALA A 260 3.83 18.82 -7.02
N ASP A 261 2.72 19.04 -6.31
CA ASP A 261 1.97 17.96 -5.67
C ASP A 261 1.15 17.16 -6.70
N PRO A 262 1.39 15.84 -6.85
CA PRO A 262 0.63 15.00 -7.78
C PRO A 262 -0.80 14.69 -7.31
N VAL A 263 -1.18 15.01 -6.06
CA VAL A 263 -2.50 14.65 -5.51
C VAL A 263 -3.64 15.26 -6.32
N GLY A 264 -4.54 14.38 -6.80
CA GLY A 264 -5.73 14.77 -7.57
C GLY A 264 -5.44 15.35 -8.96
N LYS A 265 -4.20 15.31 -9.42
CA LYS A 265 -3.80 15.81 -10.74
C LYS A 265 -4.04 14.77 -11.84
N PRO A 266 -4.33 15.19 -13.08
CA PRO A 266 -4.42 14.27 -14.21
C PRO A 266 -3.06 13.64 -14.53
N LEU A 267 -3.08 12.45 -15.15
CA LEU A 267 -1.86 11.70 -15.50
C LEU A 267 -0.87 12.53 -16.33
N SER A 268 -1.34 13.42 -17.20
CA SER A 268 -0.48 14.32 -17.99
C SER A 268 0.38 15.26 -17.14
N VAL A 269 -0.12 15.71 -15.98
CA VAL A 269 0.66 16.51 -15.03
C VAL A 269 1.61 15.63 -14.24
N ILE A 270 1.17 14.43 -13.86
CA ILE A 270 2.00 13.45 -13.15
C ILE A 270 3.21 13.03 -14.01
N ARG A 271 3.04 12.87 -15.33
CA ARG A 271 4.14 12.62 -16.26
C ARG A 271 5.18 13.74 -16.21
N LYS A 272 4.76 15.01 -16.20
CA LYS A 272 5.70 16.14 -16.05
C LYS A 272 6.47 16.10 -14.73
N ILE A 273 5.80 15.74 -13.62
CA ILE A 273 6.45 15.57 -12.32
C ILE A 273 7.45 14.41 -12.36
N ARG A 274 7.08 13.28 -12.98
CA ARG A 274 7.97 12.13 -13.18
C ARG A 274 9.21 12.53 -13.99
N ASP A 275 9.03 13.26 -15.08
CA ASP A 275 10.13 13.65 -15.97
C ASP A 275 11.07 14.66 -15.29
N ASP A 276 10.55 15.59 -14.47
CA ASP A 276 11.37 16.46 -13.62
C ASP A 276 12.16 15.64 -12.58
N ILE A 277 11.50 14.68 -11.92
CA ILE A 277 12.16 13.77 -10.98
C ILE A 277 13.24 12.93 -11.66
N ASP A 278 13.01 12.41 -12.87
CA ASP A 278 14.00 11.63 -13.63
C ASP A 278 15.27 12.43 -13.88
N LEU A 279 15.14 13.69 -14.32
CA LEU A 279 16.29 14.59 -14.54
C LEU A 279 17.10 14.79 -13.25
N ARG A 280 16.42 15.02 -12.11
CA ARG A 280 17.08 15.23 -10.82
C ARG A 280 17.72 13.96 -10.28
N VAL A 281 17.08 12.81 -10.46
CA VAL A 281 17.60 11.50 -10.06
C VAL A 281 18.85 11.16 -10.87
N ARG A 282 18.86 11.41 -12.18
CA ARG A 282 20.05 11.21 -13.03
C ARG A 282 21.21 12.08 -12.59
N ALA A 283 20.96 13.37 -12.32
CA ALA A 283 21.99 14.27 -11.81
C ALA A 283 22.55 13.77 -10.47
N LEU A 284 21.68 13.36 -9.53
CA LEU A 284 22.10 12.80 -8.26
C LEU A 284 22.91 11.51 -8.43
N LEU A 285 22.50 10.61 -9.32
CA LEU A 285 23.23 9.36 -9.58
C LEU A 285 24.63 9.63 -10.15
N SER A 286 24.75 10.57 -11.08
CA SER A 286 26.04 10.99 -11.65
C SER A 286 26.97 11.55 -10.56
N GLU A 287 26.45 12.37 -9.65
CA GLU A 287 27.22 12.87 -8.50
C GLU A 287 27.67 11.75 -7.54
N LEU A 288 26.83 10.73 -7.31
CA LEU A 288 27.13 9.62 -6.39
C LEU A 288 28.13 8.61 -6.94
N THR A 289 28.11 8.38 -8.26
CA THR A 289 28.94 7.36 -8.92
C THR A 289 30.19 7.93 -9.58
N GLY A 290 30.21 9.24 -9.85
CA GLY A 290 31.31 9.91 -10.56
C GLY A 290 31.28 9.70 -12.08
N ASP A 291 30.28 9.01 -12.61
CA ASP A 291 30.12 8.80 -14.06
C ASP A 291 29.32 9.95 -14.70
N PRO A 292 29.82 10.58 -15.79
CA PRO A 292 29.07 11.60 -16.50
C PRO A 292 27.82 11.02 -17.17
N LEU A 293 26.74 11.81 -17.20
CA LEU A 293 25.48 11.47 -17.87
C LEU A 293 25.74 11.06 -19.33
N SER A 294 25.43 9.80 -19.67
CA SER A 294 25.48 9.26 -21.04
C SER A 294 24.20 9.55 -21.82
#